data_AF-A0A1H8YWU2-F1
#
_entry.id   AF-A0A1H8YWU2-F1
#
_cell.length_a   1.000
_cell.length_b   1.000
_cell.length_c   1.000
_cell.angle_alpha   90.00
_cell.angle_beta   90.00
_cell.angle_gamma   90.00
#
_symmetry.space_group_name_H-M   'P 1'
#
loop_
_entity.id
_entity.type
_entity.pdbx_description
1 polymer ?
#
loop_
_entity_poly.entity_id
_entity_poly.type
_entity_poly.pdbx_seq_one_letter_code
_entity_poly.pdbx_strand_id
1 'polypeptide(L)'
;MTTTKIRSFQPNGYQETIKKGLSAIHSFNSGMSLGKDDDTEQLDRLKEEIKTADAIVIGAGAGLSTSAGFTYSGDRFKKWFSDFEEKYGFQDMYSGGFYPYKTKEELNYKEAYCPREIEDRSVCINSDIDELLDKLA
;
A
#
# COMPACT_ATOMS: atom_id res chain seq x y z
N MET A 1 20.33 -25.12 -20.52
CA MET A 1 19.29 -25.15 -19.47
C MET A 1 19.84 -24.43 -18.25
N THR A 2 19.61 -23.12 -18.17
CA THR A 2 20.02 -22.31 -17.03
C THR A 2 18.88 -22.34 -16.02
N THR A 3 19.09 -23.05 -14.93
CA THR A 3 18.16 -23.12 -13.81
C THR A 3 18.13 -21.75 -13.15
N THR A 4 17.15 -20.93 -13.52
CA THR A 4 16.82 -19.70 -12.79
C THR A 4 16.48 -20.14 -11.37
N LYS A 5 17.43 -19.99 -10.44
CA LYS A 5 17.13 -20.03 -9.01
C LYS A 5 15.99 -19.05 -8.81
N ILE A 6 14.80 -19.57 -8.50
CA ILE A 6 13.69 -18.79 -7.96
C ILE A 6 14.32 -18.09 -6.74
N ARG A 7 14.66 -16.81 -6.90
CA ARG A 7 15.22 -16.00 -5.82
C ARG A 7 14.15 -16.01 -4.75
N SER A 8 14.41 -16.75 -3.68
CA SER A 8 13.56 -16.84 -2.51
C SER A 8 13.14 -15.43 -2.13
N PHE A 9 11.82 -15.19 -2.07
CA PHE A 9 11.22 -13.94 -1.62
C PHE A 9 11.90 -13.55 -0.30
N GLN A 10 12.78 -12.54 -0.34
CA GLN A 10 13.46 -12.09 0.87
C GLN A 10 12.39 -11.38 1.70
N PRO A 11 12.17 -11.76 2.97
CA PRO A 11 11.20 -11.07 3.82
C PRO A 11 11.63 -9.62 3.95
N ASN A 12 10.81 -8.71 3.43
CA ASN A 12 10.97 -7.28 3.54
C ASN A 12 9.93 -6.73 4.54
N GLY A 13 10.17 -5.54 5.08
CA GLY A 13 9.24 -4.91 6.03
C GLY A 13 7.83 -4.73 5.48
N TYR A 14 7.69 -4.71 4.16
CA TYR A 14 6.40 -4.64 3.46
C TYR A 14 5.53 -5.88 3.68
N GLN A 15 6.09 -7.10 3.53
CA GLN A 15 5.33 -8.33 3.77
C GLN A 15 4.86 -8.46 5.22
N GLU A 16 5.67 -8.02 6.18
CA GLU A 16 5.29 -8.01 7.59
C GLU A 16 4.16 -7.01 7.86
N THR A 17 4.19 -5.84 7.22
CA THR A 17 3.11 -4.83 7.32
C THR A 17 1.79 -5.36 6.74
N ILE A 18 1.83 -6.07 5.59
CA ILE A 18 0.63 -6.70 5.01
C ILE A 18 0.03 -7.73 5.97
N LYS A 19 0.86 -8.58 6.59
CA LYS A 19 0.38 -9.59 7.56
C LYS A 19 -0.30 -8.93 8.75
N LYS A 20 0.31 -7.89 9.33
CA LYS A 20 -0.28 -7.14 10.44
C LYS A 20 -1.62 -6.50 10.07
N GLY A 21 -1.68 -5.85 8.90
CA GLY A 21 -2.91 -5.24 8.39
C GLY A 21 -4.02 -6.28 8.18
N LEU A 22 -3.69 -7.44 7.61
CA LEU A 22 -4.64 -8.55 7.49
C LEU A 22 -5.12 -9.01 8.88
N SER A 23 -4.23 -9.19 9.85
CA SER A 23 -4.63 -9.56 11.23
C SER A 23 -5.56 -8.54 11.87
N ALA A 24 -5.32 -7.24 11.68
CA ALA A 24 -6.21 -6.18 12.16
C ALA A 24 -7.60 -6.26 11.50
N ILE A 25 -7.67 -6.56 10.19
CA ILE A 25 -8.94 -6.72 9.48
C ILE A 25 -9.79 -7.85 10.08
N HIS A 26 -9.17 -8.95 10.52
CA HIS A 26 -9.88 -10.07 11.17
C HIS A 26 -10.47 -9.70 12.54
N SER A 27 -10.04 -8.59 13.15
CA SER A 27 -10.56 -8.11 14.44
C SER A 27 -11.81 -7.22 14.31
N PHE A 28 -12.17 -6.79 13.09
CA PHE A 28 -13.39 -6.02 12.86
C PHE A 28 -14.63 -6.92 12.94
N ASN A 29 -15.18 -7.04 14.15
CA ASN A 29 -16.49 -7.64 14.37
C ASN A 29 -17.57 -6.61 14.07
N SER A 30 -18.04 -6.56 12.81
CA SER A 30 -19.41 -6.25 12.35
C SER A 30 -19.38 -5.73 10.90
N GLY A 31 -20.08 -6.40 9.99
CA GLY A 31 -20.50 -5.80 8.70
C GLY A 31 -19.57 -5.93 7.50
N MET A 32 -18.46 -6.69 7.57
CA MET A 32 -17.63 -6.91 6.39
C MET A 32 -18.33 -7.80 5.37
N SER A 33 -18.62 -7.25 4.18
CA SER A 33 -19.00 -8.03 3.01
C SER A 33 -17.81 -8.24 2.09
N LEU A 34 -17.51 -9.50 1.82
CA LEU A 34 -16.60 -9.89 0.75
C LEU A 34 -17.43 -10.06 -0.52
N GLY A 35 -16.98 -9.49 -1.63
CA GLY A 35 -17.64 -9.61 -2.93
C GLY A 35 -17.74 -11.08 -3.34
N LYS A 36 -18.90 -11.68 -3.09
CA LYS A 36 -19.25 -13.06 -3.49
C LYS A 36 -20.36 -13.07 -4.54
N ASP A 37 -20.94 -11.90 -4.81
CA ASP A 37 -22.13 -11.66 -5.63
C ASP A 37 -21.73 -11.12 -7.02
N ASP A 38 -22.69 -11.01 -7.95
CA ASP A 38 -22.45 -10.43 -9.29
C ASP A 38 -21.97 -8.96 -9.21
N ASP A 39 -21.18 -8.51 -10.20
CA ASP A 39 -20.64 -7.15 -10.26
C ASP A 39 -21.75 -6.08 -10.15
N THR A 40 -22.95 -6.36 -10.70
CA THR A 40 -24.10 -5.46 -10.66
C THR A 40 -24.67 -5.33 -9.25
N GLU A 41 -24.81 -6.45 -8.53
CA GLU A 41 -25.34 -6.50 -7.17
C GLU A 41 -24.39 -5.79 -6.19
N GLN A 42 -23.07 -5.98 -6.35
CA GLN A 42 -22.07 -5.28 -5.55
C GLN A 42 -22.09 -3.77 -5.81
N LEU A 43 -22.26 -3.36 -7.06
CA LEU A 43 -22.34 -1.96 -7.44
C LEU A 43 -23.59 -1.29 -6.84
N ASP A 44 -24.76 -1.93 -6.94
CA ASP A 44 -26.00 -1.38 -6.41
C ASP A 44 -25.97 -1.27 -4.89
N ARG A 45 -25.39 -2.26 -4.22
CA ARG A 45 -25.14 -2.16 -2.77
C ARG A 45 -24.22 -1.00 -2.43
N LEU A 46 -23.08 -0.85 -3.12
CA LEU A 46 -22.15 0.25 -2.87
C LEU A 46 -22.83 1.61 -3.04
N LYS A 47 -23.67 1.77 -4.07
CA LYS A 47 -24.45 3.00 -4.27
C LYS A 47 -25.36 3.31 -3.07
N GLU A 48 -26.06 2.30 -2.56
CA GLU A 48 -26.99 2.49 -1.45
C GLU A 48 -26.26 2.83 -0.14
N GLU A 49 -25.15 2.14 0.16
CA GLU A 49 -24.31 2.42 1.34
C GLU A 49 -23.75 3.85 1.29
N ILE A 50 -23.24 4.29 0.13
CA ILE A 50 -22.74 5.67 -0.05
C ILE A 50 -23.88 6.69 0.15
N LYS A 51 -25.08 6.38 -0.34
CA LYS A 51 -26.23 7.30 -0.30
C LYS A 51 -26.81 7.44 1.11
N THR A 52 -26.73 6.38 1.92
CA THR A 52 -27.40 6.31 3.23
C THR A 52 -26.46 6.57 4.40
N ALA A 53 -25.15 6.50 4.21
CA ALA A 53 -24.17 6.76 5.26
C ALA A 53 -24.19 8.22 5.73
N ASP A 54 -24.21 8.43 7.05
CA ASP A 54 -24.03 9.76 7.66
C ASP A 54 -22.61 10.32 7.40
N ALA A 55 -21.61 9.43 7.35
CA ALA A 55 -20.22 9.74 7.04
C ALA A 55 -19.51 8.51 6.46
N ILE A 56 -18.48 8.76 5.64
CA ILE A 56 -17.69 7.70 5.00
C ILE A 56 -16.22 7.88 5.37
N VAL A 57 -15.60 6.82 5.87
CA VAL A 57 -14.15 6.72 6.08
C VAL A 57 -13.57 5.82 5.01
N ILE A 58 -12.65 6.35 4.20
CA ILE A 58 -12.00 5.60 3.12
C ILE A 58 -10.57 5.26 3.54
N GLY A 59 -10.29 3.98 3.76
CA GLY A 59 -8.92 3.46 3.81
C GLY A 59 -8.44 3.14 2.40
N ALA A 60 -7.49 3.93 1.88
CA ALA A 60 -6.92 3.73 0.55
C ALA A 60 -5.45 3.29 0.64
N GLY A 61 -5.14 2.13 0.05
CA GLY A 61 -3.76 1.63 -0.10
C GLY A 61 -3.24 1.76 -1.54
N ALA A 62 -2.08 1.15 -1.79
CA ALA A 62 -1.41 1.10 -3.09
C ALA A 62 -2.30 0.61 -4.26
N GLY A 63 -3.29 -0.23 -3.95
CA GLY A 63 -4.23 -0.77 -4.92
C GLY A 63 -5.05 0.31 -5.64
N LEU A 64 -5.43 1.39 -4.94
CA LEU A 64 -6.22 2.48 -5.54
C LEU A 64 -5.40 3.27 -6.58
N SER A 65 -4.10 3.47 -6.34
CA SER A 65 -3.21 4.08 -7.34
C SER A 65 -2.96 3.12 -8.50
N THR A 66 -2.85 1.82 -8.23
CA THR A 66 -2.62 0.80 -9.25
C THR A 66 -3.79 0.70 -10.23
N SER A 67 -5.04 0.78 -9.75
CA SER A 67 -6.22 0.82 -10.62
C SER A 67 -6.30 2.08 -11.49
N ALA A 68 -5.66 3.17 -11.08
CA ALA A 68 -5.48 4.38 -11.88
C ALA A 68 -4.27 4.33 -12.84
N GLY A 69 -3.60 3.18 -12.97
CA GLY A 69 -2.44 3.00 -13.87
C GLY A 69 -1.08 3.32 -13.26
N PHE A 70 -1.02 3.69 -11.98
CA PHE A 70 0.24 3.95 -11.26
C PHE A 70 0.80 2.67 -10.66
N THR A 71 1.28 1.76 -11.52
CA THR A 71 1.91 0.50 -11.06
C THR A 71 3.24 0.77 -10.36
N TYR A 72 3.62 -0.13 -9.45
CA TYR A 72 4.86 -0.03 -8.65
C TYR A 72 5.94 -1.03 -9.10
N SER A 73 5.65 -1.84 -10.12
CA SER A 73 6.54 -2.85 -10.72
C SER A 73 6.49 -2.75 -12.24
N GLY A 74 7.29 -3.57 -12.93
CA GLY A 74 7.31 -3.62 -14.40
C GLY A 74 7.96 -2.38 -15.03
N ASP A 75 7.44 -1.95 -16.18
CA ASP A 75 8.08 -0.92 -17.01
C ASP A 75 8.29 0.41 -16.29
N ARG A 76 7.32 0.82 -15.45
CA ARG A 76 7.45 2.05 -14.67
C ARG A 76 8.58 1.96 -13.65
N PHE A 77 8.74 0.82 -12.97
CA PHE A 77 9.86 0.59 -12.06
C PHE A 77 11.19 0.55 -12.81
N LYS A 78 11.27 -0.26 -13.88
CA LYS A 78 12.49 -0.40 -14.70
C LYS A 78 12.95 0.91 -15.32
N LYS A 79 12.01 1.79 -15.71
CA LYS A 79 12.34 3.10 -16.28
C LYS A 79 13.11 3.99 -15.30
N TRP A 80 12.79 3.93 -14.02
CA TRP A 80 13.30 4.87 -13.01
C TRP A 80 14.31 4.28 -12.03
N PHE A 81 14.33 2.95 -11.86
CA PHE A 81 15.07 2.28 -10.78
C PHE A 81 15.81 1.00 -11.25
N SER A 82 16.16 0.90 -12.54
CA SER A 82 16.87 -0.27 -13.08
C SER A 82 18.26 -0.48 -12.49
N ASP A 83 18.96 0.61 -12.16
CA ASP A 83 20.24 0.61 -11.45
C ASP A 83 20.13 0.00 -10.05
N PHE A 84 19.05 0.30 -9.34
CA PHE A 84 18.74 -0.31 -8.05
C PHE A 84 18.31 -1.78 -8.19
N GLU A 85 17.55 -2.15 -9.22
CA GLU A 85 17.25 -3.56 -9.53
C GLU A 85 18.53 -4.36 -9.76
N GLU A 86 19.48 -3.83 -10.52
CA GLU A 86 20.78 -4.48 -10.76
C GLU A 86 21.61 -4.61 -9.49
N LYS A 87 21.70 -3.53 -8.69
CA LYS A 87 22.52 -3.48 -7.47
C LYS A 87 21.96 -4.34 -6.33
N TYR A 88 20.64 -4.35 -6.15
CA TYR A 88 20.00 -4.91 -4.94
C TYR A 88 19.06 -6.09 -5.23
N GLY A 89 18.63 -6.27 -6.47
CA GLY A 89 17.90 -7.46 -6.91
C GLY A 89 16.40 -7.48 -6.62
N PHE A 90 15.82 -6.40 -6.09
CA PHE A 90 14.37 -6.23 -5.96
C PHE A 90 13.74 -5.74 -7.27
N GLN A 91 12.44 -5.99 -7.47
CA GLN A 91 11.77 -5.82 -8.77
C GLN A 91 10.56 -4.87 -8.73
N ASP A 92 10.39 -4.18 -7.61
CA ASP A 92 9.30 -3.24 -7.39
C ASP A 92 9.71 -2.13 -6.41
N MET A 93 9.00 -1.00 -6.49
CA MET A 93 9.28 0.21 -5.71
C MET A 93 9.06 0.01 -4.21
N TYR A 94 8.13 -0.85 -3.78
CA TYR A 94 7.90 -1.08 -2.35
C TYR A 94 9.02 -1.90 -1.74
N SER A 95 9.43 -3.00 -2.39
CA SER A 95 10.59 -3.78 -1.97
C SER A 95 11.85 -2.93 -1.87
N GLY A 96 12.04 -1.98 -2.81
CA GLY A 96 13.11 -0.99 -2.73
C GLY A 96 12.94 0.00 -1.57
N GLY A 97 11.75 0.60 -1.42
CA GLY A 97 11.47 1.56 -0.35
C GLY A 97 11.57 0.99 1.06
N PHE A 98 11.40 -0.33 1.23
CA PHE A 98 11.57 -1.05 2.50
C PHE A 98 12.89 -1.84 2.58
N TYR A 99 13.80 -1.65 1.62
CA TYR A 99 15.09 -2.34 1.63
C TYR A 99 15.99 -1.79 2.75
N PRO A 100 16.72 -2.65 3.50
CA PRO A 100 17.60 -2.22 4.59
C PRO A 100 18.91 -1.63 4.02
N TYR A 101 18.84 -0.43 3.42
CA TYR A 101 20.02 0.26 2.91
C TYR A 101 21.02 0.56 4.02
N LYS A 102 22.31 0.60 3.66
CA LYS A 102 23.40 0.84 4.61
C LYS A 102 23.42 2.28 5.12
N THR A 103 23.00 3.23 4.29
CA THR A 103 23.02 4.66 4.62
C THR A 103 21.66 5.29 4.35
N LYS A 104 21.40 6.44 5.00
CA LYS A 104 20.12 7.15 4.86
C LYS A 104 20.00 7.86 3.52
N GLU A 105 21.12 8.20 2.89
CA GLU A 105 21.19 8.86 1.59
C GLU A 105 20.68 7.95 0.46
N GLU A 106 20.75 6.63 0.63
CA GLU A 106 20.20 5.66 -0.32
C GLU A 106 18.69 5.41 -0.12
N LEU A 107 18.10 5.95 0.94
CA LEU A 107 16.71 5.74 1.31
C LEU A 107 15.93 7.06 1.17
N ASN A 108 14.86 7.04 0.36
CA ASN A 108 13.88 8.13 0.34
C ASN A 108 13.05 8.07 1.64
N TYR A 109 13.55 8.69 2.70
CA TYR A 109 13.00 8.53 4.05
C TYR A 109 11.96 9.60 4.40
N LYS A 110 10.76 9.16 4.78
CA LYS A 110 9.76 9.90 5.59
C LYS A 110 9.28 11.27 5.07
N GLU A 111 8.78 11.31 3.84
CA GLU A 111 7.96 12.44 3.40
C GLU A 111 6.54 11.98 3.05
N ALA A 112 5.68 11.91 4.06
CA ALA A 112 4.25 11.99 3.89
C ALA A 112 3.96 13.33 3.23
N TYR A 113 3.53 13.24 1.98
CA TYR A 113 3.29 14.37 1.12
C TYR A 113 1.81 14.48 0.80
N CYS A 114 1.29 15.69 0.86
CA CYS A 114 -0.04 16.04 0.40
C CYS A 114 0.08 17.03 -0.78
N PRO A 115 -0.63 16.81 -1.90
CA PRO A 115 -0.74 17.80 -2.96
C PRO A 115 -1.31 19.12 -2.44
N ARG A 116 -0.76 20.24 -2.91
CA ARG A 116 -1.17 21.60 -2.50
C ARG A 116 -2.66 21.86 -2.66
N GLU A 117 -3.28 21.22 -3.66
CA GLU A 117 -4.69 21.36 -3.99
C GLU A 117 -5.64 20.93 -2.87
N ILE A 118 -5.18 20.06 -1.95
CA ILE A 118 -5.98 19.54 -0.82
C ILE A 118 -5.31 19.76 0.54
N GLU A 119 -4.26 20.57 0.60
CA GLU A 119 -3.45 20.81 1.80
C GLU A 119 -4.32 21.31 2.98
N ASP A 120 -5.16 22.32 2.75
CA ASP A 120 -6.03 22.95 3.77
C ASP A 120 -7.02 21.99 4.45
N ARG A 121 -7.21 20.81 3.87
CA ARG A 121 -8.15 19.80 4.36
C ARG A 121 -7.51 18.43 4.61
N SER A 122 -6.19 18.40 4.71
CA SER A 122 -5.42 17.18 4.89
C SER A 122 -4.55 17.26 6.14
N VAL A 123 -4.34 16.10 6.78
CA VAL A 123 -3.37 15.93 7.87
C VAL A 123 -2.37 14.88 7.41
N CYS A 124 -1.13 15.29 7.15
CA CYS A 124 -0.02 14.38 6.87
C CYS A 124 0.62 13.91 8.16
N ILE A 125 0.75 12.60 8.34
CA ILE A 125 1.42 12.04 9.51
C ILE A 125 2.60 11.18 9.07
N ASN A 126 3.80 11.61 9.45
CA ASN A 126 5.08 10.97 9.16
C ASN A 126 5.44 9.91 10.23
N SER A 127 4.55 8.96 10.48
CA SER A 127 4.74 7.91 11.49
C SER A 127 4.23 6.56 11.00
N ASP A 128 4.73 5.49 11.62
CA ASP A 128 4.16 4.17 11.39
C ASP A 128 2.70 4.14 11.86
N ILE A 129 1.83 3.44 11.13
CA ILE A 129 0.40 3.41 11.43
C ILE A 129 0.11 2.68 12.74
N ASP A 130 0.88 1.63 13.08
CA ASP A 130 0.69 0.91 14.34
C ASP A 130 1.00 1.84 15.52
N GLU A 131 2.14 2.54 15.47
CA GLU A 131 2.54 3.52 16.49
C GLU A 131 1.57 4.69 16.62
N LEU A 132 0.92 5.08 15.51
CA LEU A 132 -0.08 6.13 15.50
C LEU A 132 -1.35 5.66 16.22
N LEU A 133 -1.85 4.48 15.87
CA LEU A 133 -3.08 3.93 16.44
C LEU A 133 -2.93 3.71 17.95
N ASP A 134 -1.76 3.26 18.41
CA ASP A 134 -1.46 3.13 19.85
C ASP A 134 -1.54 4.45 20.62
N LYS A 135 -1.32 5.60 19.95
CA LYS A 135 -1.42 6.94 20.57
C LYS A 135 -2.83 7.53 20.53
N LEU A 136 -3.72 6.96 19.71
CA LEU A 136 -5.10 7.42 19.56
C LEU A 136 -6.08 6.63 20.45
N ALA A 137 -5.68 5.45 20.92
CA ALA A 137 -6.43 4.61 21.85
C ALA A 137 -6.29 5.09 23.31
#